data_AF-A0A0Q5SPS3-F1
#
_entry.id   AF-A0A0Q5SPS3-F1
#
_cell.length_a   1.000
_cell.length_b   1.000
_cell.length_c   1.000
_cell.angle_alpha   90.00
_cell.angle_beta   90.00
_cell.angle_gamma   90.00
#
_symmetry.space_group_name_H-M   'P 1'
#
loop_
_entity.id
_entity.type
_entity.pdbx_description
1 polymer ?
#
loop_
_entity_poly.entity_id
_entity_poly.type
_entity_poly.pdbx_seq_one_letter_code
_entity_poly.pdbx_strand_id
1 'polypeptide(L)'
;MSETVARGSMAMTLKARRPAYSVMQECLRVQAEAPALSRRARFFGSSPLSPDARSWYQGALGEIEVDRVLSELGPGWTVLHSVPVGSGASDIDHIVLGPTGIFTINTKHHADKKIWVGGGTFMVGGHRTDHLRNSAYEATRASRLLSAAARSEVEVIPAIVLVGTASLKFGDKAPTVTVLTVAQLRKWLLTLPRKHSDEALACFALLAEERGTWHTEALVLTDTLRHEHRFDRLRREIDDAARRRRRWRVGTALGVLGASGGVAIALVATVMSTVVSTIG
;
A
#
# COMPACT_ATOMS: atom_id res chain seq x y z
N MET A 1 0.33 -48.17 25.77
CA MET A 1 0.52 -46.79 26.29
C MET A 1 1.62 -46.12 25.50
N SER A 2 1.23 -45.24 24.58
CA SER A 2 1.97 -44.02 24.23
C SER A 2 1.14 -43.28 23.20
N GLU A 3 0.24 -42.42 23.72
CA GLU A 3 -0.35 -41.32 22.97
C GLU A 3 0.77 -40.35 22.61
N THR A 4 1.17 -40.32 21.34
CA THR A 4 1.95 -39.20 20.81
C THR A 4 0.96 -38.11 20.45
N VAL A 5 0.80 -37.18 21.38
CA VAL A 5 0.02 -35.95 21.29
C VAL A 5 0.25 -35.26 19.94
N ALA A 6 -0.83 -35.12 19.17
CA ALA A 6 -0.92 -34.27 18.01
C ALA A 6 -0.53 -32.83 18.39
N ARG A 7 0.65 -32.37 17.99
CA ARG A 7 0.96 -30.94 17.94
C ARG A 7 0.10 -30.34 16.84
N GLY A 8 -0.86 -29.53 17.26
CA GLY A 8 -1.90 -28.95 16.40
C GLY A 8 -1.34 -28.37 15.10
N SER A 9 -1.67 -29.02 14.00
CA SER A 9 -1.75 -28.39 12.68
C SER A 9 -2.94 -27.43 12.74
N MET A 10 -2.73 -26.21 13.23
CA MET A 10 -3.67 -25.14 12.94
C MET A 10 -3.70 -25.01 11.43
N ALA A 11 -4.81 -25.39 10.79
CA ALA A 11 -5.06 -25.10 9.40
C ALA A 11 -4.77 -23.60 9.18
N MET A 12 -3.69 -23.31 8.45
CA MET A 12 -3.16 -21.96 8.30
C MET A 12 -4.06 -21.17 7.34
N THR A 13 -5.26 -20.78 7.81
CA THR A 13 -6.22 -19.97 7.02
C THR A 13 -5.55 -18.70 6.47
N LEU A 14 -5.88 -18.33 5.23
CA LEU A 14 -5.45 -17.06 4.63
C LEU A 14 -6.01 -15.84 5.37
N LYS A 15 -7.08 -16.01 6.16
CA LYS A 15 -7.63 -14.96 7.03
C LYS A 15 -6.62 -14.38 8.02
N ALA A 16 -5.59 -15.16 8.38
CA ALA A 16 -4.54 -14.72 9.27
C ALA A 16 -3.45 -13.85 8.59
N ARG A 17 -3.48 -13.72 7.24
CA ARG A 17 -2.53 -12.86 6.54
C ARG A 17 -2.88 -11.39 6.72
N ARG A 18 -1.85 -10.60 6.98
CA ARG A 18 -1.95 -9.15 7.08
C ARG A 18 -1.96 -8.51 5.68
N PRO A 19 -2.60 -7.34 5.52
CA PRO A 19 -2.49 -6.53 4.30
C PRO A 19 -1.02 -6.18 4.01
N ALA A 20 -0.70 -5.97 2.74
CA ALA A 20 0.63 -5.57 2.28
C ALA A 20 1.78 -6.53 2.63
N TYR A 21 1.51 -7.75 3.09
CA TYR A 21 2.54 -8.63 3.62
C TYR A 21 3.69 -8.89 2.62
N SER A 22 3.34 -9.25 1.37
CA SER A 22 4.32 -9.56 0.32
C SER A 22 5.18 -8.33 -0.03
N VAL A 23 4.55 -7.17 -0.15
CA VAL A 23 5.20 -5.91 -0.50
C VAL A 23 6.04 -5.37 0.66
N MET A 24 5.61 -5.56 1.92
CA MET A 24 6.41 -5.27 3.11
C MET A 24 7.66 -6.16 3.17
N GLN A 25 7.51 -7.47 2.88
CA GLN A 25 8.62 -8.41 2.85
C GLN A 25 9.67 -7.98 1.82
N GLU A 26 9.23 -7.63 0.61
CA GLU A 26 10.13 -7.21 -0.46
C GLU A 26 10.77 -5.84 -0.18
N CYS A 27 10.01 -4.90 0.39
CA CYS A 27 10.55 -3.62 0.87
C CYS A 27 11.67 -3.85 1.89
N LEU A 28 11.45 -4.70 2.89
CA LEU A 28 12.44 -5.01 3.92
C LEU A 28 13.64 -5.79 3.37
N ARG A 29 13.43 -6.65 2.37
CA ARG A 29 14.51 -7.39 1.68
C ARG A 29 15.44 -6.42 0.96
N VAL A 30 14.90 -5.57 0.09
CA VAL A 30 15.67 -4.56 -0.67
C VAL A 30 16.31 -3.54 0.29
N GLN A 31 15.59 -3.14 1.34
CA GLN A 31 16.11 -2.20 2.34
C GLN A 31 17.28 -2.78 3.15
N ALA A 32 17.32 -4.11 3.36
CA ALA A 32 18.41 -4.75 4.11
C ALA A 32 19.77 -4.66 3.40
N GLU A 33 19.76 -4.49 2.08
CA GLU A 33 20.97 -4.33 1.25
C GLU A 33 21.51 -2.89 1.28
N ALA A 34 20.75 -1.94 1.85
CA ALA A 34 21.13 -0.54 1.88
C ALA A 34 22.24 -0.22 2.90
N PRO A 35 23.22 0.65 2.56
CA PRO A 35 24.26 1.05 3.49
C PRO A 35 23.71 1.82 4.69
N ALA A 36 24.29 1.59 5.87
CA ALA A 36 23.87 2.26 7.08
C ALA A 36 24.13 3.78 7.01
N LEU A 37 23.15 4.59 7.42
CA LEU A 37 23.32 6.04 7.52
C LEU A 37 24.36 6.41 8.60
N SER A 38 25.28 7.32 8.24
CA SER A 38 26.24 7.91 9.16
C SER A 38 25.56 8.73 10.27
N ARG A 39 26.23 8.94 11.41
CA ARG A 39 25.71 9.74 12.53
C ARG A 39 25.30 11.15 12.08
N ARG A 40 26.10 11.79 11.23
CA ARG A 40 25.82 13.12 10.67
C ARG A 40 24.57 13.11 9.78
N ALA A 41 24.44 12.13 8.88
CA ALA A 41 23.26 12.00 8.02
C ALA A 41 21.96 11.82 8.84
N ARG A 42 21.99 10.98 9.89
CA ARG A 42 20.84 10.81 10.79
C ARG A 42 20.48 12.11 11.52
N PHE A 43 21.48 12.84 11.98
CA PHE A 43 21.32 14.11 12.69
C PHE A 43 20.60 15.17 11.85
N PHE A 44 20.99 15.34 10.59
CA PHE A 44 20.31 16.25 9.65
C PHE A 44 18.99 15.69 9.08
N GLY A 45 18.62 14.47 9.47
CA GLY A 45 17.36 13.84 9.11
C GLY A 45 17.34 13.21 7.72
N SER A 46 18.47 12.79 7.15
CA SER A 46 18.47 12.00 5.91
C SER A 46 17.54 10.78 6.03
N SER A 47 16.79 10.50 4.96
CA SER A 47 15.85 9.37 4.93
C SER A 47 16.61 8.05 5.06
N PRO A 48 16.19 7.12 5.95
CA PRO A 48 16.77 5.79 6.02
C PRO A 48 16.30 4.88 4.86
N LEU A 49 15.19 5.22 4.21
CA LEU A 49 14.66 4.48 3.06
C LEU A 49 15.60 4.60 1.85
N SER A 50 16.06 3.46 1.33
CA SER A 50 16.86 3.41 0.11
C SER A 50 16.04 3.81 -1.11
N PRO A 51 16.67 4.35 -2.17
CA PRO A 51 15.98 4.61 -3.43
C PRO A 51 15.31 3.36 -4.01
N ASP A 52 15.98 2.21 -3.92
CA ASP A 52 15.52 0.94 -4.50
C ASP A 52 14.33 0.35 -3.73
N ALA A 53 14.26 0.56 -2.41
CA ALA A 53 13.14 0.13 -1.58
C ALA A 53 11.92 1.06 -1.68
N ARG A 54 12.04 2.21 -2.36
CA ARG A 54 11.01 3.27 -2.34
C ARG A 54 9.70 2.84 -3.00
N SER A 55 9.76 2.18 -4.16
CA SER A 55 8.56 1.72 -4.85
C SER A 55 7.81 0.67 -4.02
N TRP A 56 8.53 -0.26 -3.40
CA TRP A 56 7.98 -1.25 -2.48
C TRP A 56 7.37 -0.60 -1.23
N TYR A 57 8.06 0.36 -0.62
CA TYR A 57 7.53 1.11 0.52
C TYR A 57 6.22 1.84 0.16
N GLN A 58 6.18 2.51 -1.00
CA GLN A 58 4.96 3.16 -1.49
C GLN A 58 3.85 2.14 -1.77
N GLY A 59 4.17 1.00 -2.39
CA GLY A 59 3.22 -0.09 -2.60
C GLY A 59 2.57 -0.54 -1.29
N ALA A 60 3.39 -0.80 -0.26
CA ALA A 60 2.89 -1.25 1.04
C ALA A 60 1.99 -0.21 1.71
N LEU A 61 2.36 1.08 1.65
CA LEU A 61 1.48 2.15 2.13
C LEU A 61 0.15 2.22 1.36
N GLY A 62 0.18 1.95 0.05
CA GLY A 62 -1.03 1.90 -0.77
C GLY A 62 -1.97 0.79 -0.32
N GLU A 63 -1.45 -0.44 -0.18
CA GLU A 63 -2.25 -1.59 0.25
C GLU A 63 -2.80 -1.43 1.68
N ILE A 64 -2.03 -0.82 2.60
CA ILE A 64 -2.52 -0.48 3.95
C ILE A 64 -3.69 0.52 3.88
N GLU A 65 -3.62 1.52 3.00
CA GLU A 65 -4.71 2.50 2.85
C GLU A 65 -5.97 1.87 2.26
N VAL A 66 -5.82 0.97 1.29
CA VAL A 66 -6.94 0.20 0.73
C VAL A 66 -7.54 -0.72 1.78
N ASP A 67 -6.72 -1.44 2.54
CA ASP A 67 -7.16 -2.27 3.64
C ASP A 67 -8.00 -1.50 4.68
N ARG A 68 -7.57 -0.29 5.03
CA ARG A 68 -8.32 0.59 5.94
C ARG A 68 -9.77 0.75 5.48
N VAL A 69 -9.99 0.97 4.19
CA VAL A 69 -11.32 1.11 3.60
C VAL A 69 -12.07 -0.21 3.55
N LEU A 70 -11.39 -1.31 3.22
CA LEU A 70 -12.00 -2.65 3.16
C LEU A 70 -12.44 -3.16 4.55
N SER A 71 -11.72 -2.80 5.61
CA SER A 71 -12.07 -3.14 6.98
C SER A 71 -13.41 -2.53 7.46
N GLU A 72 -13.89 -1.48 6.77
CA GLU A 72 -15.13 -0.77 7.08
C GLU A 72 -16.38 -1.32 6.31
N LEU A 73 -16.24 -2.44 5.60
CA LEU A 73 -17.34 -3.03 4.80
C LEU A 73 -18.40 -3.75 5.66
N GLY A 74 -18.04 -4.20 6.87
CA GLY A 74 -18.94 -4.87 7.80
C GLY A 74 -19.02 -6.40 7.64
N PRO A 75 -19.87 -7.07 8.44
CA PRO A 75 -19.80 -8.53 8.64
C PRO A 75 -20.23 -9.38 7.44
N GLY A 76 -20.95 -8.82 6.47
CA GLY A 76 -21.33 -9.52 5.23
C GLY A 76 -20.18 -9.66 4.22
N TRP A 77 -18.98 -9.17 4.56
CA TRP A 77 -17.83 -9.14 3.68
C TRP A 77 -16.67 -9.94 4.26
N THR A 78 -15.99 -10.70 3.39
CA THR A 78 -14.73 -11.38 3.71
C THR A 78 -13.63 -10.77 2.86
N VAL A 79 -12.50 -10.42 3.49
CA VAL A 79 -11.34 -9.85 2.82
C VAL A 79 -10.14 -10.74 3.11
N LEU A 80 -9.46 -11.18 2.05
CA LEU A 80 -8.22 -11.94 2.12
C LEU A 80 -7.09 -11.11 1.54
N HIS A 81 -5.93 -11.16 2.18
CA HIS A 81 -4.78 -10.33 1.83
C HIS A 81 -3.59 -11.15 1.36
N SER A 82 -2.83 -10.57 0.42
CA SER A 82 -1.60 -11.17 -0.11
C SER A 82 -1.82 -12.66 -0.42
N VAL A 83 -2.84 -12.95 -1.23
CA VAL A 83 -3.25 -14.33 -1.53
C VAL A 83 -2.25 -14.93 -2.52
N PRO A 84 -1.55 -16.01 -2.15
CA PRO A 84 -0.46 -16.53 -2.97
C PRO A 84 -1.03 -17.30 -4.15
N VAL A 85 -0.61 -16.99 -5.37
CA VAL A 85 -1.15 -17.68 -6.55
C VAL A 85 -0.05 -18.32 -7.40
N GLY A 86 -0.20 -19.61 -7.68
CA GLY A 86 0.69 -20.33 -8.60
C GLY A 86 1.82 -21.09 -7.95
N SER A 87 3.05 -20.85 -8.42
CA SER A 87 4.30 -21.41 -7.90
C SER A 87 5.03 -20.43 -6.96
N GLY A 88 4.30 -19.47 -6.38
CA GLY A 88 4.82 -18.58 -5.32
C GLY A 88 5.53 -17.30 -5.78
N ALA A 89 5.56 -16.97 -7.08
CA ALA A 89 6.24 -15.75 -7.57
C ALA A 89 5.34 -14.49 -7.64
N SER A 90 4.04 -14.61 -7.38
CA SER A 90 3.07 -13.52 -7.47
C SER A 90 1.93 -13.71 -6.47
N ASP A 91 1.56 -12.62 -5.80
CA ASP A 91 0.44 -12.59 -4.86
C ASP A 91 -0.64 -11.63 -5.38
N ILE A 92 -1.90 -11.93 -5.05
CA ILE A 92 -3.04 -11.03 -5.24
C ILE A 92 -3.14 -10.14 -4.00
N ASP A 93 -3.13 -8.81 -4.18
CA ASP A 93 -3.12 -7.86 -3.07
C ASP A 93 -4.33 -8.08 -2.14
N HIS A 94 -5.55 -8.12 -2.72
CA HIS A 94 -6.78 -8.43 -1.99
C HIS A 94 -7.77 -9.26 -2.80
N ILE A 95 -8.42 -10.22 -2.13
CA ILE A 95 -9.64 -10.87 -2.59
C ILE A 95 -10.77 -10.47 -1.66
N VAL A 96 -11.83 -9.89 -2.23
CA VAL A 96 -12.98 -9.39 -1.48
C VAL A 96 -14.22 -10.16 -1.90
N LEU A 97 -14.86 -10.83 -0.96
CA LEU A 97 -16.11 -11.55 -1.16
C LEU A 97 -17.22 -10.82 -0.42
N GLY A 98 -18.33 -10.54 -1.10
CA GLY A 98 -19.49 -9.94 -0.47
C GLY A 98 -20.77 -10.09 -1.30
N PRO A 99 -21.89 -9.51 -0.82
CA PRO A 99 -23.21 -9.67 -1.44
C PRO A 99 -23.25 -9.34 -2.92
N THR A 100 -22.38 -8.43 -3.37
CA THR A 100 -22.38 -7.89 -4.72
C THR A 100 -21.43 -8.59 -5.69
N GLY A 101 -20.61 -9.53 -5.20
CA GLY A 101 -19.68 -10.30 -6.02
C GLY A 101 -18.41 -10.71 -5.28
N ILE A 102 -17.51 -11.35 -6.04
CA ILE A 102 -16.16 -11.66 -5.62
C ILE A 102 -15.21 -10.81 -6.49
N PHE A 103 -14.24 -10.16 -5.85
CA PHE A 103 -13.37 -9.18 -6.49
C PHE A 103 -11.90 -9.50 -6.24
N THR A 104 -11.06 -9.31 -7.25
CA THR A 104 -9.62 -9.06 -7.05
C THR A 104 -9.42 -7.56 -7.06
N ILE A 105 -8.79 -7.03 -6.00
CA ILE A 105 -8.45 -5.62 -5.92
C ILE A 105 -6.94 -5.51 -5.99
N ASN A 106 -6.47 -4.88 -7.05
CA ASN A 106 -5.07 -4.57 -7.23
C ASN A 106 -4.80 -3.10 -6.88
N THR A 107 -3.85 -2.87 -5.98
CA THR A 107 -3.55 -1.54 -5.45
C THR A 107 -2.40 -0.90 -6.23
N LYS A 108 -2.61 0.35 -6.66
CA LYS A 108 -1.61 1.13 -7.39
C LYS A 108 -1.41 2.50 -6.74
N HIS A 109 -0.29 2.61 -6.01
CA HIS A 109 0.12 3.86 -5.40
C HIS A 109 0.98 4.67 -6.37
N HIS A 110 0.36 5.65 -7.02
CA HIS A 110 1.02 6.54 -7.98
C HIS A 110 1.01 7.98 -7.48
N ALA A 111 1.78 8.25 -6.42
CA ALA A 111 1.83 9.53 -5.72
C ALA A 111 2.08 10.71 -6.69
N ASP A 112 1.20 11.72 -6.66
CA ASP A 112 1.25 12.95 -7.46
C ASP A 112 1.27 12.75 -8.98
N LYS A 113 0.98 11.54 -9.48
CA LYS A 113 0.92 11.26 -10.92
C LYS A 113 -0.48 11.46 -11.46
N LYS A 114 -0.54 11.98 -12.70
CA LYS A 114 -1.76 12.02 -13.51
C LYS A 114 -1.99 10.65 -14.13
N ILE A 115 -3.20 10.11 -13.99
CA ILE A 115 -3.62 8.84 -14.54
C ILE A 115 -4.64 9.08 -15.64
N TRP A 116 -4.48 8.37 -16.76
CA TRP A 116 -5.47 8.32 -17.83
C TRP A 116 -5.77 6.88 -18.20
N VAL A 117 -7.05 6.53 -18.34
CA VAL A 117 -7.49 5.17 -18.67
C VAL A 117 -8.54 5.22 -19.77
N GLY A 118 -8.41 4.37 -20.79
CA GLY A 118 -9.41 4.27 -21.85
C GLY A 118 -9.23 2.99 -22.68
N GLY A 119 -10.32 2.23 -22.85
CA GLY A 119 -10.28 0.91 -23.45
C GLY A 119 -9.25 0.00 -22.75
N GLY A 120 -8.32 -0.57 -23.51
CA GLY A 120 -7.21 -1.38 -22.98
C GLY A 120 -5.94 -0.60 -22.60
N THR A 121 -5.97 0.74 -22.56
CA THR A 121 -4.80 1.57 -22.28
C THR A 121 -4.85 2.19 -20.89
N PHE A 122 -3.75 2.05 -20.15
CA PHE A 122 -3.55 2.67 -18.83
C PHE A 122 -2.25 3.48 -18.84
N MET A 123 -2.34 4.79 -18.62
CA MET A 123 -1.22 5.72 -18.63
C MET A 123 -0.93 6.27 -17.23
N VAL A 124 0.33 6.23 -16.82
CA VAL A 124 0.82 6.82 -15.57
C VAL A 124 1.81 7.93 -15.92
N GLY A 125 1.48 9.18 -15.62
CA GLY A 125 2.37 10.32 -15.86
C GLY A 125 2.87 10.44 -17.31
N GLY A 126 2.07 9.99 -18.29
CA GLY A 126 2.43 10.00 -19.72
C GLY A 126 3.03 8.68 -20.24
N HIS A 127 3.24 7.67 -19.39
CA HIS A 127 3.79 6.37 -19.81
C HIS A 127 2.74 5.26 -19.79
N ARG A 128 2.68 4.45 -20.84
CA ARG A 128 1.79 3.28 -20.92
C ARG A 128 2.25 2.18 -19.97
N THR A 129 1.29 1.51 -19.34
CA THR A 129 1.51 0.40 -18.41
C THR A 129 0.62 -0.79 -18.77
N ASP A 130 0.96 -1.96 -18.21
CA ASP A 130 0.21 -3.20 -18.40
C ASP A 130 -0.82 -3.47 -17.27
N HIS A 131 -1.16 -2.46 -16.46
CA HIS A 131 -1.96 -2.66 -15.24
C HIS A 131 -3.34 -3.30 -15.52
N LEU A 132 -4.04 -2.88 -16.59
CA LEU A 132 -5.33 -3.46 -16.96
C LEU A 132 -5.20 -4.94 -17.34
N ARG A 133 -4.20 -5.26 -18.17
CA ARG A 133 -3.94 -6.62 -18.64
C ARG A 133 -3.60 -7.54 -17.46
N ASN A 134 -2.69 -7.11 -16.59
CA ASN A 134 -2.27 -7.90 -15.43
C ASN A 134 -3.43 -8.14 -14.45
N SER A 135 -4.25 -7.12 -14.18
CA SER A 135 -5.41 -7.25 -13.28
C SER A 135 -6.48 -8.18 -13.86
N ALA A 136 -6.73 -8.13 -15.17
CA ALA A 136 -7.65 -9.06 -15.82
C ALA A 136 -7.15 -10.51 -15.74
N TYR A 137 -5.86 -10.76 -15.98
CA TYR A 137 -5.26 -12.08 -15.83
C TYR A 137 -5.33 -12.60 -14.39
N GLU A 138 -5.11 -11.73 -13.41
CA GLU A 138 -5.23 -12.05 -11.99
C GLU A 138 -6.64 -12.51 -11.61
N ALA A 139 -7.66 -11.75 -11.99
CA ALA A 139 -9.06 -12.13 -11.80
C ALA A 139 -9.41 -13.45 -12.51
N THR A 140 -8.98 -13.62 -13.76
CA THR A 140 -9.23 -14.84 -14.54
C THR A 140 -8.63 -16.07 -13.85
N ARG A 141 -7.42 -15.91 -13.30
CA ARG A 141 -6.75 -16.95 -12.53
C ARG A 141 -7.51 -17.27 -11.25
N ALA A 142 -7.95 -16.24 -10.52
CA ALA A 142 -8.71 -16.40 -9.29
C ALA A 142 -10.06 -17.10 -9.54
N SER A 143 -10.80 -16.70 -10.57
CA SER A 143 -12.03 -17.36 -11.02
C SER A 143 -11.79 -18.85 -11.28
N ARG A 144 -10.73 -19.20 -12.02
CA ARG A 144 -10.41 -20.59 -12.34
C ARG A 144 -10.12 -21.42 -11.08
N LEU A 145 -9.35 -20.89 -10.14
CA LEU A 145 -8.96 -21.58 -8.92
C LEU A 145 -10.16 -21.78 -7.98
N LEU A 146 -10.95 -20.73 -7.76
CA LEU A 146 -12.17 -20.82 -6.95
C LEU A 146 -13.22 -21.73 -7.59
N SER A 147 -13.38 -21.68 -8.92
CA SER A 147 -14.32 -22.56 -9.61
C SER A 147 -13.94 -24.03 -9.47
N ALA A 148 -12.65 -24.35 -9.56
CA ALA A 148 -12.15 -25.70 -9.36
C ALA A 148 -12.40 -26.19 -7.92
N ALA A 149 -12.18 -25.33 -6.91
CA ALA A 149 -12.43 -25.66 -5.51
C ALA A 149 -13.93 -25.81 -5.21
N ALA A 150 -14.77 -24.93 -5.78
CA ALA A 150 -16.22 -24.93 -5.59
C ALA A 150 -16.95 -26.00 -6.41
N ARG A 151 -16.30 -26.56 -7.44
CA ARG A 151 -16.92 -27.44 -8.45
C ARG A 151 -18.13 -26.79 -9.13
N SER A 152 -18.10 -25.47 -9.25
CA SER A 152 -19.12 -24.64 -9.90
C SER A 152 -18.43 -23.43 -10.53
N GLU A 153 -19.08 -22.77 -11.48
CA GLU A 153 -18.55 -21.52 -12.04
C GLU A 153 -18.58 -20.40 -11.00
N VAL A 154 -17.43 -19.76 -10.79
CA VAL A 154 -17.25 -18.63 -9.88
C VAL A 154 -16.60 -17.48 -10.66
N GLU A 155 -17.37 -16.41 -10.85
CA GLU A 155 -16.89 -15.17 -11.46
C GLU A 155 -16.15 -14.31 -10.43
N VAL A 156 -14.90 -13.94 -10.73
CA VAL A 156 -14.12 -12.96 -9.98
C VAL A 156 -13.91 -11.71 -10.84
N ILE A 157 -14.28 -10.55 -10.30
CA ILE A 157 -14.29 -9.27 -11.00
C ILE A 157 -12.99 -8.50 -10.68
N PRO A 158 -12.20 -8.08 -11.68
CA PRO A 158 -10.99 -7.30 -11.44
C PRO A 158 -11.32 -5.82 -11.14
N ALA A 159 -10.60 -5.24 -10.19
CA ALA A 159 -10.61 -3.81 -9.93
C ALA A 159 -9.20 -3.29 -9.64
N ILE A 160 -8.88 -2.11 -10.17
CA ILE A 160 -7.66 -1.37 -9.84
C ILE A 160 -8.03 -0.18 -8.95
N VAL A 161 -7.42 -0.12 -7.77
CA VAL A 161 -7.61 0.97 -6.82
C VAL A 161 -6.38 1.87 -6.78
N LEU A 162 -6.60 3.15 -7.05
CA LEU A 162 -5.57 4.17 -7.11
C LEU A 162 -5.44 4.91 -5.78
N VAL A 163 -4.20 5.01 -5.31
CA VAL A 163 -3.82 5.71 -4.07
C VAL A 163 -2.85 6.84 -4.40
N GLY A 164 -3.07 8.01 -3.80
CA GLY A 164 -2.17 9.16 -3.89
C GLY A 164 -2.07 9.86 -5.26
N THR A 165 -2.91 9.51 -6.23
CA THR A 165 -2.83 10.05 -7.60
C THR A 165 -3.31 11.50 -7.67
N ALA A 166 -2.65 12.33 -8.47
CA ALA A 166 -3.02 13.74 -8.65
C ALA A 166 -4.35 13.92 -9.39
N SER A 167 -4.64 13.06 -10.38
CA SER A 167 -5.93 13.05 -11.07
C SER A 167 -6.13 11.72 -11.79
N LEU A 168 -7.40 11.34 -11.95
CA LEU A 168 -7.85 10.22 -12.77
C LEU A 168 -8.76 10.77 -13.87
N LYS A 169 -8.42 10.50 -15.13
CA LYS A 169 -9.23 10.84 -16.30
C LYS A 169 -9.57 9.59 -17.11
N PHE A 170 -10.77 9.57 -17.66
CA PHE A 170 -11.22 8.52 -18.56
C PHE A 170 -11.26 9.02 -20.01
N GLY A 171 -10.90 8.16 -20.96
CA GLY A 171 -11.15 8.37 -22.38
C GLY A 171 -12.56 7.94 -22.80
N ASP A 172 -12.87 8.08 -24.09
CA ASP A 172 -14.21 7.81 -24.63
C ASP A 172 -14.61 6.33 -24.55
N LYS A 173 -13.62 5.43 -24.57
CA LYS A 173 -13.84 3.98 -24.45
C LYS A 173 -13.78 3.57 -22.99
N ALA A 174 -14.84 2.90 -22.52
CA ALA A 174 -14.87 2.31 -21.19
C ALA A 174 -13.65 1.39 -20.96
N PRO A 175 -12.97 1.48 -19.81
CA PRO A 175 -11.88 0.59 -19.46
C PRO A 175 -12.31 -0.88 -19.40
N THR A 176 -11.41 -1.80 -19.76
CA THR A 176 -11.66 -3.24 -19.68
C THR A 176 -11.70 -3.80 -18.26
N VAL A 177 -11.17 -3.05 -17.29
CA VAL A 177 -11.14 -3.37 -15.86
C VAL A 177 -11.62 -2.13 -15.11
N THR A 178 -12.40 -2.30 -14.04
CA THR A 178 -12.84 -1.17 -13.23
C THR A 178 -11.63 -0.47 -12.61
N VAL A 179 -11.51 0.85 -12.82
CA VAL A 179 -10.47 1.67 -12.20
C VAL A 179 -11.13 2.74 -11.35
N LEU A 180 -10.72 2.84 -10.11
CA LEU A 180 -11.30 3.79 -9.14
C LEU A 180 -10.24 4.33 -8.19
N THR A 181 -10.55 5.43 -7.50
CA THR A 181 -9.72 5.92 -6.39
C THR A 181 -10.09 5.22 -5.09
N VAL A 182 -9.20 5.20 -4.12
CA VAL A 182 -9.46 4.62 -2.79
C VAL A 182 -10.72 5.20 -2.11
N ALA A 183 -11.00 6.50 -2.33
CA ALA A 183 -12.18 7.17 -1.80
C ALA A 183 -13.51 6.66 -2.42
N GLN A 184 -13.46 6.10 -3.64
CA GLN A 184 -14.63 5.56 -4.34
C GLN A 184 -14.90 4.09 -3.99
N LEU A 185 -13.90 3.37 -3.48
CA LEU A 185 -13.92 1.91 -3.33
C LEU A 185 -15.09 1.39 -2.51
N ARG A 186 -15.25 1.87 -1.27
CA ARG A 186 -16.32 1.40 -0.38
C ARG A 186 -17.70 1.62 -0.99
N LYS A 187 -17.95 2.83 -1.51
CA LYS A 187 -19.23 3.15 -2.15
C LYS A 187 -19.48 2.24 -3.36
N TRP A 188 -18.47 2.03 -4.20
CA TRP A 188 -18.60 1.17 -5.37
C TRP A 188 -18.98 -0.26 -4.96
N LEU A 189 -18.24 -0.89 -4.04
CA LEU A 189 -18.53 -2.24 -3.56
C LEU A 189 -19.95 -2.40 -3.00
N LEU A 190 -20.42 -1.42 -2.22
CA LEU A 190 -21.71 -1.46 -1.53
C LEU A 190 -22.92 -1.13 -2.42
N THR A 191 -22.72 -0.47 -3.57
CA THR A 191 -23.83 0.01 -4.43
C THR A 191 -24.12 -0.91 -5.61
N LEU A 192 -23.27 -1.90 -5.87
CA LEU A 192 -23.50 -2.89 -6.90
C LEU A 192 -24.73 -3.77 -6.56
N PRO A 193 -25.44 -4.32 -7.55
CA PRO A 193 -26.54 -5.24 -7.31
C PRO A 193 -26.09 -6.49 -6.56
N ARG A 194 -26.96 -7.04 -5.71
CA ARG A 194 -26.69 -8.31 -5.02
C ARG A 194 -26.61 -9.45 -6.05
N LYS A 195 -25.51 -10.21 -6.02
CA LYS A 195 -25.25 -11.38 -6.87
C LYS A 195 -25.29 -12.71 -6.12
N HIS A 196 -25.01 -12.73 -4.81
CA HIS A 196 -24.88 -13.96 -4.03
C HIS A 196 -25.79 -13.98 -2.80
N SER A 197 -26.33 -15.16 -2.45
CA SER A 197 -26.98 -15.38 -1.16
C SER A 197 -25.93 -15.45 -0.04
N ASP A 198 -26.38 -15.31 1.21
CA ASP A 198 -25.46 -15.37 2.36
C ASP A 198 -24.85 -16.78 2.51
N GLU A 199 -25.61 -17.83 2.19
CA GLU A 199 -25.15 -19.22 2.22
C GLU A 199 -24.08 -19.48 1.16
N ALA A 200 -24.29 -19.00 -0.08
CA ALA A 200 -23.31 -19.14 -1.15
C ALA A 200 -21.99 -18.43 -0.79
N LEU A 201 -22.09 -17.24 -0.18
CA LEU A 201 -20.92 -16.49 0.27
C LEU A 201 -20.17 -17.19 1.38
N ALA A 202 -20.87 -17.79 2.35
CA ALA A 202 -20.24 -18.57 3.40
C ALA A 202 -19.45 -19.75 2.81
N CYS A 203 -20.01 -20.47 1.82
CA CYS A 203 -19.30 -21.53 1.10
C CYS A 203 -18.07 -21.01 0.35
N PHE A 204 -18.19 -19.92 -0.41
CA PHE A 204 -17.06 -19.34 -1.13
C PHE A 204 -15.98 -18.80 -0.19
N ALA A 205 -16.35 -18.21 0.94
CA ALA A 205 -15.41 -17.73 1.95
C ALA A 205 -14.60 -18.88 2.55
N LEU A 206 -15.26 -19.99 2.91
CA LEU A 206 -14.56 -21.19 3.40
C LEU A 206 -13.53 -21.69 2.38
N LEU A 207 -13.93 -21.83 1.11
CA LEU A 207 -13.03 -22.27 0.04
C LEU A 207 -11.90 -21.26 -0.21
N ALA A 208 -12.19 -19.96 -0.20
CA ALA A 208 -11.20 -18.93 -0.43
C ALA A 208 -10.20 -18.81 0.74
N GLU A 209 -10.61 -19.08 1.97
CA GLU A 209 -9.73 -19.07 3.15
C GLU A 209 -8.73 -20.24 3.14
N GLU A 210 -9.05 -21.34 2.46
CA GLU A 210 -8.16 -22.50 2.32
C GLU A 210 -6.96 -22.20 1.43
N ARG A 211 -5.74 -22.31 1.97
CA ARG A 211 -4.50 -22.09 1.20
C ARG A 211 -4.38 -23.01 -0.01
N GLY A 212 -4.86 -24.25 0.13
CA GLY A 212 -4.83 -25.26 -0.93
C GLY A 212 -5.63 -24.88 -2.18
N THR A 213 -6.57 -23.93 -2.05
CA THR A 213 -7.30 -23.36 -3.19
C THR A 213 -6.38 -22.58 -4.13
N TRP A 214 -5.33 -21.96 -3.59
CA TRP A 214 -4.51 -21.01 -4.33
C TRP A 214 -3.12 -21.52 -4.70
N HIS A 215 -2.59 -22.44 -3.90
CA HIS A 215 -1.23 -22.97 -4.03
C HIS A 215 -1.17 -24.47 -3.72
N THR A 216 -0.29 -25.21 -4.41
CA THR A 216 -0.09 -26.65 -4.21
C THR A 216 0.79 -26.98 -3.00
N GLU A 217 1.74 -26.12 -2.64
CA GLU A 217 2.56 -26.27 -1.42
C GLU A 217 2.00 -25.41 -0.29
N ALA A 218 1.44 -26.03 0.75
CA ALA A 218 0.72 -25.35 1.83
C ALA A 218 1.61 -24.72 2.93
N LEU A 219 2.93 -24.91 2.87
CA LEU A 219 3.87 -24.68 3.98
C LEU A 219 4.81 -23.49 3.73
N VAL A 220 4.28 -22.27 3.79
CA VAL A 220 5.11 -21.11 4.18
C VAL A 220 4.62 -20.66 5.55
N LEU A 221 5.39 -20.97 6.59
CA LEU A 221 5.23 -20.38 7.93
C LEU A 221 5.42 -18.87 7.78
N THR A 222 4.29 -18.17 7.71
CA THR A 222 4.26 -16.74 7.44
C THR A 222 4.37 -16.03 8.78
N ASP A 223 5.58 -15.62 9.18
CA ASP A 223 5.76 -14.74 10.35
C ASP A 223 5.34 -13.30 9.96
N THR A 224 4.05 -13.13 9.68
CA THR A 224 3.43 -11.88 9.21
C THR A 224 3.65 -10.77 10.21
N LEU A 225 3.50 -11.07 11.50
CA LEU A 225 3.69 -10.15 12.62
C LEU A 225 5.13 -9.62 12.70
N ARG A 226 6.15 -10.46 12.47
CA ARG A 226 7.54 -10.00 12.43
C ARG A 226 7.80 -9.01 11.31
N HIS A 227 7.27 -9.26 10.11
CA HIS A 227 7.46 -8.37 8.97
C HIS A 227 6.72 -7.05 9.18
N GLU A 228 5.50 -7.10 9.69
CA GLU A 228 4.70 -5.93 10.08
C GLU A 228 5.46 -5.05 11.08
N HIS A 229 5.93 -5.62 12.21
CA HIS A 229 6.69 -4.87 13.21
C HIS A 229 7.98 -4.24 12.67
N ARG A 230 8.70 -4.94 11.79
CA ARG A 230 9.92 -4.42 11.13
C ARG A 230 9.60 -3.29 10.17
N PHE A 231 8.54 -3.42 9.38
CA PHE A 231 8.08 -2.40 8.46
C PHE A 231 7.61 -1.15 9.21
N ASP A 232 6.86 -1.33 10.29
CA ASP A 232 6.42 -0.24 11.17
C ASP A 232 7.57 0.51 11.81
N ARG A 233 8.63 -0.21 12.21
CA ARG A 233 9.86 0.41 12.67
C ARG A 233 10.50 1.27 11.58
N LEU A 234 10.63 0.73 10.36
CA LEU A 234 11.17 1.48 9.22
C LEU A 234 10.35 2.75 8.96
N ARG A 235 9.02 2.64 8.95
CA ARG A 235 8.09 3.79 8.81
C ARG A 235 8.34 4.86 9.86
N ARG A 236 8.42 4.49 11.14
CA ARG A 236 8.74 5.43 12.24
C ARG A 236 10.09 6.12 12.03
N GLU A 237 11.11 5.38 11.61
CA GLU A 237 12.44 5.93 11.35
C GLU A 237 12.43 6.94 10.18
N ILE A 238 11.63 6.68 9.13
CA ILE A 238 11.41 7.59 7.99
C ILE A 238 10.70 8.87 8.45
N ASP A 239 9.64 8.74 9.23
CA ASP A 239 8.86 9.87 9.73
C ASP A 239 9.67 10.76 10.67
N ASP A 240 10.44 10.15 11.56
CA ASP A 240 11.38 10.83 12.44
C ASP A 240 12.46 11.60 11.65
N ALA A 241 13.00 10.99 10.60
CA ALA A 241 13.95 11.64 9.70
C ALA A 241 13.30 12.85 8.99
N ALA A 242 12.05 12.72 8.53
CA ALA A 242 11.29 13.82 7.95
C ALA A 242 11.03 14.95 8.94
N ARG A 243 10.65 14.64 10.18
CA ARG A 243 10.49 15.63 11.26
C ARG A 243 11.79 16.37 11.56
N ARG A 244 12.91 15.64 11.69
CA ARG A 244 14.25 16.23 11.90
C ARG A 244 14.62 17.18 10.76
N ARG A 245 14.45 16.75 9.51
CA ARG A 245 14.72 17.58 8.32
C ARG A 245 13.86 18.86 8.30
N ARG A 246 12.58 18.78 8.65
CA ARG A 246 11.71 19.97 8.76
C ARG A 246 12.21 20.93 9.86
N ARG A 247 12.57 20.41 11.03
CA ARG A 247 13.15 21.22 12.13
C ARG A 247 14.43 21.92 11.70
N TRP A 248 15.34 21.22 11.01
CA TRP A 248 16.55 21.83 10.47
C TRP A 248 16.25 22.95 9.47
N ARG A 249 15.33 22.73 8.53
CA ARG A 249 14.92 23.77 7.57
C ARG A 249 14.38 25.02 8.26
N VAL A 250 13.51 24.84 9.27
CA VAL A 250 12.95 25.96 10.05
C VAL A 250 14.03 26.65 10.87
N GLY A 251 14.89 25.90 11.56
CA GLY A 251 15.98 26.45 12.37
C GLY A 251 16.99 27.24 11.54
N THR A 252 17.35 26.74 10.35
CA THR A 252 18.20 27.47 9.41
C THR A 252 17.53 28.76 8.91
N ALA A 253 16.24 28.71 8.56
CA ALA A 253 15.51 29.90 8.13
C ALA A 253 15.43 30.97 9.24
N LEU A 254 15.12 30.57 10.49
CA LEU A 254 15.12 31.45 11.65
C LEU A 254 16.52 32.01 11.96
N GLY A 255 17.56 31.19 11.85
CA GLY A 255 18.94 31.63 12.04
C GLY A 255 19.38 32.68 11.01
N VAL A 256 19.01 32.50 9.73
CA VAL A 256 19.27 33.48 8.66
C VAL A 256 18.53 34.79 8.93
N LEU A 257 17.25 34.74 9.34
CA LEU A 257 16.46 35.93 9.69
C LEU A 257 17.00 36.64 10.94
N GLY A 258 17.41 35.89 11.96
CA GLY A 258 18.03 36.45 13.17
C GLY A 258 19.37 37.13 12.89
N ALA A 259 20.21 36.53 12.04
CA ALA A 259 21.48 37.13 11.62
C ALA A 259 21.27 38.42 10.80
N SER A 260 20.30 38.42 9.88
CA SER A 260 19.99 39.60 9.07
C SER A 260 19.29 40.71 9.86
N GLY A 261 18.41 40.37 10.80
CA GLY A 261 17.83 41.33 11.76
C GLY A 261 18.87 41.90 12.73
N GLY A 262 19.81 41.08 13.21
CA GLY A 262 20.92 41.52 14.05
C GLY A 262 21.87 42.48 13.31
N VAL A 263 22.15 42.23 12.03
CA VAL A 263 22.92 43.14 11.18
C VAL A 263 22.17 44.46 10.95
N ALA A 264 20.85 44.42 10.72
CA ALA A 264 20.04 45.64 10.57
C ALA A 264 20.01 46.49 11.86
N ILE A 265 19.86 45.84 13.02
CA ILE A 265 19.91 46.53 14.32
C ILE A 265 21.29 47.14 14.57
N ALA A 266 22.37 46.42 14.25
CA ALA A 266 23.74 46.94 14.39
C ALA A 266 24.01 48.13 13.47
N LEU A 267 23.48 48.12 12.23
CA LEU A 267 23.57 49.24 11.29
C LEU A 267 22.83 50.48 11.79
N VAL A 268 21.61 50.32 12.30
CA VAL A 268 20.84 51.43 12.90
C VAL A 268 21.55 52.00 14.12
N ALA A 269 22.09 51.15 15.01
CA ALA A 269 22.86 51.61 16.16
C ALA A 269 24.12 52.38 15.76
N THR A 270 24.81 51.95 14.71
CA THR A 270 26.01 52.64 14.19
C THR A 270 25.66 54.00 13.59
N VAL A 271 24.58 54.10 12.81
CA VAL A 271 24.10 55.38 12.25
C VAL A 271 23.64 56.34 13.34
N MET A 272 22.93 55.85 14.36
CA MET A 272 22.54 56.68 15.50
C MET A 272 23.75 57.19 16.28
N SER A 273 24.79 56.36 16.46
CA SER A 273 26.02 56.76 17.15
C SER A 273 26.81 57.83 16.39
N THR A 274 26.87 57.76 15.05
CA THR A 274 27.56 58.77 14.23
C THR A 274 26.77 60.08 14.13
N VAL A 275 25.44 60.02 14.12
CA VAL A 275 24.60 61.23 14.16
C VAL A 275 24.76 61.96 15.51
N VAL A 276 24.78 61.22 16.63
CA VAL A 276 24.99 61.82 17.96
C VAL A 276 26.38 62.44 18.12
N SER A 277 27.43 61.84 17.53
CA SER A 277 28.79 62.40 17.61
C SER A 277 29.05 63.61 16.71
N THR A 278 28.15 63.91 15.77
CA THR A 278 28.30 65.02 14.80
C THR A 278 27.53 66.27 15.24
N ILE A 279 26.65 66.15 16.24
CA ILE A 279 25.76 67.22 16.72
C ILE A 279 26.20 67.77 18.09
N GLY A 280 27.21 67.18 18.74
CA GLY A 280 27.87 67.72 19.94
C GLY A 280 29.20 68.35 19.62
#